data_AF-A0A7S0M8L5-F1
#
_entry.id   AF-A0A7S0M8L5-F1
#
_cell.length_a   1.000
_cell.length_b   1.000
_cell.length_c   1.000
_cell.angle_alpha   90.00
_cell.angle_beta   90.00
_cell.angle_gamma   90.00
#
_symmetry.space_group_name_H-M   'P 1'
#
loop_
_entity.id
_entity.type
_entity.pdbx_description
1 polymer ?
#
loop_
_entity_poly.entity_id
_entity_poly.type
_entity_poly.pdbx_seq_one_letter_code
_entity_poly.pdbx_strand_id
1 'polypeptide(L)'
;RTRTETAVRRIRWRSDFEKKCIVSNFERRGWRKVLEDEDEYWNLYWASKGTHLSSIMMRLGEDQLVNHFPNHYELTRKDLMVKNIKKYRKEMERAGRGSEVDEIVPVTFTLPTDYPLFVEEFRRVEIEQGKSLWIMKPCAKCQGVGIFLISKLSQIKKWAARNGDATGRDQYVVS
;
A
#
# COMPACT_ATOMS: atom_id res chain seq x y z
N ARG A 1 8.24 -49.99 -6.02
CA ARG A 1 7.22 -49.52 -5.05
C ARG A 1 7.84 -49.73 -3.68
N THR A 2 8.02 -48.82 -2.73
CA THR A 2 7.55 -47.47 -2.35
C THR A 2 8.28 -47.27 -0.99
N ARG A 3 8.72 -46.13 -0.48
CA ARG A 3 8.05 -44.84 -0.35
C ARG A 3 9.10 -43.89 0.24
N THR A 4 9.22 -42.74 -0.40
CA THR A 4 9.67 -41.47 0.16
C THR A 4 9.03 -41.20 1.54
N GLU A 5 9.82 -41.25 2.60
CA GLU A 5 9.52 -40.58 3.88
C GLU A 5 10.71 -39.67 4.22
N THR A 6 10.92 -38.67 3.38
CA THR A 6 11.63 -37.46 3.79
C THR A 6 10.86 -36.90 4.98
N ALA A 7 11.45 -36.93 6.17
CA ALA A 7 10.91 -36.29 7.35
C ALA A 7 10.50 -34.86 6.95
N VAL A 8 9.20 -34.59 6.89
CA VAL A 8 8.69 -33.25 6.57
C VAL A 8 9.19 -32.36 7.69
N ARG A 9 10.24 -31.59 7.43
CA ARG A 9 10.85 -30.67 8.41
C ARG A 9 9.71 -29.78 8.92
N ARG A 10 9.34 -29.95 10.18
CA ARG A 10 8.17 -29.27 10.78
C ARG A 10 8.47 -27.79 10.80
N ILE A 11 7.88 -27.02 9.89
CA ILE A 11 8.13 -25.59 9.71
C ILE A 11 7.94 -24.87 11.05
N ARG A 12 8.94 -24.07 11.44
CA ARG A 12 8.89 -23.20 12.61
C ARG A 12 8.44 -21.80 12.20
N TRP A 13 7.40 -21.27 12.85
CA TRP A 13 6.86 -19.96 12.54
C TRP A 13 6.85 -19.04 13.76
N ARG A 14 6.97 -17.73 13.50
CA ARG A 14 6.79 -16.68 14.50
C ARG A 14 5.93 -15.55 13.93
N SER A 15 5.34 -14.75 14.81
CA SER A 15 4.54 -13.57 14.44
C SER A 15 4.55 -12.57 15.58
N ASP A 16 4.55 -11.27 15.28
CA ASP A 16 4.48 -10.16 16.24
C ASP A 16 3.03 -9.75 16.55
N PHE A 17 2.06 -10.49 16.05
CA PHE A 17 0.65 -10.26 16.29
C PHE A 17 -0.15 -11.56 16.17
N GLU A 18 -1.27 -11.64 16.90
CA GLU A 18 -2.13 -12.82 16.82
C GLU A 18 -3.34 -12.55 15.92
N LYS A 19 -3.41 -13.27 14.80
CA LYS A 19 -4.61 -13.37 13.97
C LYS A 19 -5.08 -14.80 13.92
N LYS A 20 -6.28 -15.04 14.46
CA LYS A 20 -6.88 -16.38 14.57
C LYS A 20 -6.86 -17.18 13.27
N CYS A 21 -7.11 -16.54 12.12
CA CYS A 21 -7.07 -17.20 10.82
C CYS A 21 -5.66 -17.70 10.44
N ILE A 22 -4.62 -16.93 10.77
CA ILE A 22 -3.22 -17.28 10.51
C ILE A 22 -2.77 -18.37 11.48
N VAL A 23 -2.99 -18.17 12.78
CA VAL A 23 -2.62 -19.13 13.84
C VAL A 23 -3.28 -20.48 13.60
N SER A 24 -4.60 -20.51 13.39
CA SER A 24 -5.33 -21.76 13.13
C SER A 24 -4.89 -22.44 11.84
N ASN A 25 -4.50 -21.69 10.80
CA ASN A 25 -3.96 -22.28 9.57
C ASN A 25 -2.63 -22.98 9.82
N PHE A 26 -1.72 -22.35 10.55
CA PHE A 26 -0.42 -22.92 10.88
C PHE A 26 -0.52 -24.15 11.78
N GLU A 27 -1.40 -24.11 12.79
CA GLU A 27 -1.68 -25.25 13.66
C GLU A 27 -2.24 -26.44 12.88
N ARG A 28 -3.21 -26.22 11.98
CA ARG A 28 -3.78 -27.26 11.11
C ARG A 28 -2.75 -27.90 10.17
N ARG A 29 -1.74 -27.14 9.76
CA ARG A 29 -0.60 -27.64 8.97
C ARG A 29 0.45 -28.35 9.82
N GLY A 30 0.25 -28.42 11.13
CA GLY A 30 1.19 -29.00 12.08
C GLY A 30 2.47 -28.18 12.23
N TRP A 31 2.50 -26.89 11.88
CA TRP A 31 3.68 -26.05 12.04
C TRP A 31 3.87 -25.66 13.51
N ARG A 32 5.13 -25.53 13.95
CA ARG A 32 5.47 -25.22 15.35
C ARG A 32 5.65 -23.72 15.54
N LYS A 33 4.94 -23.13 16.50
CA LYS A 33 5.17 -21.74 16.93
C LYS A 33 6.50 -21.67 17.69
N VAL A 34 7.35 -20.71 17.34
CA VAL A 34 8.57 -20.36 18.09
C VAL A 34 8.16 -19.40 19.21
N LEU A 35 8.50 -19.76 20.45
CA LEU A 35 8.32 -18.89 21.62
C LEU A 35 9.55 -18.00 21.76
N GLU A 36 9.37 -16.80 22.33
CA GLU A 36 10.43 -15.78 22.42
C GLU A 36 11.68 -16.27 23.17
N ASP A 37 11.52 -17.26 24.07
CA ASP A 37 12.56 -17.74 24.98
C ASP A 37 13.24 -19.04 24.54
N GLU A 38 12.79 -19.70 23.46
CA GLU A 38 13.17 -21.10 23.19
C GLU A 38 14.01 -21.36 21.92
N ASP A 39 14.08 -20.43 20.96
CA ASP A 39 14.81 -20.67 19.70
C ASP A 39 15.08 -19.35 18.96
N GLU A 40 16.36 -19.04 18.64
CA GLU A 40 16.68 -17.96 17.68
C GLU A 40 16.26 -18.31 16.25
N TYR A 41 16.10 -19.61 15.95
CA TYR A 41 15.85 -20.10 14.62
C TYR A 41 14.36 -20.28 14.30
N TRP A 42 13.96 -19.72 13.17
CA TRP A 42 12.61 -19.77 12.60
C TRP A 42 12.69 -19.93 11.08
N ASN A 43 11.64 -20.46 10.46
CA ASN A 43 11.53 -20.58 8.99
C ASN A 43 10.62 -19.51 8.39
N LEU A 44 9.49 -19.21 9.04
CA LEU A 44 8.55 -18.18 8.59
C LEU A 44 8.32 -17.14 9.67
N TYR A 45 8.54 -15.87 9.35
CA TYR A 45 8.08 -14.76 10.17
C TYR A 45 6.90 -14.08 9.51
N TRP A 46 5.71 -14.28 10.07
CA TRP A 46 4.51 -13.56 9.68
C TRP A 46 4.44 -12.23 10.43
N ALA A 47 5.02 -11.20 9.84
CA ALA A 47 5.16 -9.88 10.44
C ALA A 47 3.98 -8.95 10.14
N SER A 48 3.69 -8.08 11.09
CA SER A 48 2.77 -6.97 10.93
C SER A 48 3.36 -5.89 10.02
N LYS A 49 2.53 -4.96 9.54
CA LYS A 49 3.02 -3.81 8.76
C LYS A 49 3.93 -2.88 9.59
N GLY A 50 3.73 -2.85 10.91
CA GLY A 50 4.47 -1.97 11.83
C GLY A 50 5.87 -2.47 12.16
N THR A 51 6.16 -3.75 11.89
CA THR A 51 7.50 -4.32 12.07
C THR A 51 8.48 -3.61 11.14
N HIS A 52 9.60 -3.12 11.67
CA HIS A 52 10.70 -2.62 10.85
C HIS A 52 11.41 -3.78 10.15
N LEU A 53 10.84 -4.22 9.03
CA LEU A 53 11.31 -5.39 8.30
C LEU A 53 12.60 -5.15 7.52
N SER A 54 13.00 -3.90 7.28
CA SER A 54 14.21 -3.59 6.50
C SER A 54 15.46 -4.28 7.06
N SER A 55 15.66 -4.26 8.38
CA SER A 55 16.82 -4.91 9.02
C SER A 55 16.73 -6.44 8.98
N ILE A 56 15.52 -6.99 9.14
CA ILE A 56 15.25 -8.43 9.11
C ILE A 56 15.47 -8.99 7.70
N MET A 57 14.93 -8.30 6.69
CA MET A 57 15.00 -8.72 5.29
C MET A 57 16.43 -8.71 4.73
N MET A 58 17.31 -7.84 5.25
CA MET A 58 18.73 -7.81 4.90
C MET A 58 19.55 -8.97 5.49
N ARG A 59 18.98 -9.74 6.43
CA ARG A 59 19.68 -10.78 7.19
C ARG A 59 18.98 -12.15 7.12
N LEU A 60 18.10 -12.35 6.15
CA LEU A 60 17.39 -13.63 6.00
C LEU A 60 18.36 -14.74 5.59
N GLY A 61 18.32 -15.85 6.32
CA GLY A 61 18.93 -17.10 5.90
C GLY A 61 18.20 -17.72 4.69
N GLU A 62 18.83 -18.69 4.03
CA GLU A 62 18.30 -19.35 2.83
C GLU A 62 16.93 -20.03 3.04
N ASP A 63 16.64 -20.45 4.28
CA ASP A 63 15.39 -21.12 4.67
C ASP A 63 14.46 -20.24 5.52
N GLN A 64 14.68 -18.92 5.47
CA GLN A 64 13.88 -17.91 6.17
C GLN A 64 13.02 -17.08 5.22
N LEU A 65 11.73 -16.96 5.55
CA LEU A 65 10.74 -16.24 4.77
C LEU A 65 10.01 -15.21 5.62
N VAL A 66 9.69 -14.07 5.01
CA VAL A 66 8.84 -13.02 5.59
C VAL A 66 7.69 -12.74 4.62
N ASN A 67 6.51 -12.43 5.14
CA ASN A 67 5.28 -12.19 4.36
C ASN A 67 5.18 -10.81 3.69
N HIS A 68 6.29 -10.05 3.58
CA HIS A 68 6.32 -8.74 2.93
C HIS A 68 7.49 -8.68 1.96
N PHE A 69 7.32 -7.96 0.85
CA PHE A 69 8.41 -7.62 -0.06
C PHE A 69 9.06 -6.29 0.33
N PRO A 70 10.37 -6.10 0.07
CA PRO A 70 11.01 -4.80 0.23
C PRO A 70 10.31 -3.80 -0.69
N ASN A 71 10.18 -2.55 -0.24
CA ASN A 71 9.58 -1.47 -1.04
C ASN A 71 8.13 -1.74 -1.51
N HIS A 72 7.38 -2.65 -0.87
CA HIS A 72 5.96 -2.91 -1.21
C HIS A 72 5.08 -1.65 -1.18
N TYR A 73 5.50 -0.62 -0.45
CA TYR A 73 4.83 0.68 -0.38
C TYR A 73 4.75 1.40 -1.74
N GLU A 74 5.63 1.09 -2.70
CA GLU A 74 5.60 1.64 -4.07
C GLU A 74 4.29 1.33 -4.81
N LEU A 75 3.65 0.20 -4.47
CA LEU A 75 2.37 -0.20 -5.04
C LEU A 75 1.21 -0.12 -4.03
N THR A 76 1.47 -0.02 -2.73
CA THR A 76 0.41 -0.05 -1.69
C THR A 76 0.12 1.30 -1.06
N ARG A 77 0.97 2.31 -1.25
CA ARG A 77 0.66 3.72 -0.95
C ARG A 77 0.07 4.40 -2.17
N LYS A 78 -0.96 5.23 -1.97
CA LYS A 78 -1.73 5.81 -3.08
C LYS A 78 -0.91 6.79 -3.92
N ASP A 79 -0.12 7.65 -3.28
CA ASP A 79 0.78 8.61 -3.94
C ASP A 79 1.84 7.92 -4.81
N LEU A 80 2.47 6.88 -4.27
CA LEU A 80 3.52 6.15 -4.98
C LEU A 80 2.94 5.29 -6.11
N MET A 81 1.78 4.67 -5.89
CA MET A 81 1.06 3.97 -6.95
C MET A 81 0.75 4.92 -8.12
N VAL A 82 0.20 6.11 -7.84
CA VAL A 82 -0.09 7.12 -8.87
C VAL A 82 1.19 7.57 -9.59
N LYS A 83 2.28 7.80 -8.85
CA LYS A 83 3.59 8.16 -9.43
C LYS A 83 4.11 7.08 -10.36
N ASN A 84 4.04 5.80 -9.95
CA ASN A 84 4.53 4.67 -10.72
C ASN A 84 3.68 4.41 -11.97
N ILE A 85 2.35 4.57 -11.87
CA ILE A 85 1.45 4.49 -13.02
C ILE A 85 1.74 5.63 -14.02
N LYS A 86 1.89 6.87 -13.56
CA LYS A 86 2.27 8.02 -14.41
C LYS A 86 3.61 7.77 -15.12
N LYS A 87 4.60 7.20 -14.42
CA LYS A 87 5.89 6.83 -15.01
C LYS A 87 5.73 5.76 -16.10
N TYR A 88 4.98 4.70 -15.82
CA TYR A 88 4.71 3.60 -16.76
C TYR A 88 4.00 4.10 -18.03
N ARG A 89 2.99 4.96 -17.89
CA ARG A 89 2.30 5.61 -19.02
C ARG A 89 3.26 6.30 -19.97
N LYS A 90 4.12 7.17 -19.41
CA LYS A 90 5.14 7.90 -20.19
C LYS A 90 6.14 6.97 -20.88
N GLU A 91 6.48 5.84 -20.28
CA GLU A 91 7.37 4.84 -20.89
C GLU A 91 6.68 4.11 -22.05
N MET A 92 5.39 3.77 -21.91
CA MET A 92 4.60 3.14 -22.98
C MET A 92 4.40 4.07 -24.17
N GLU A 93 4.04 5.33 -23.92
CA GLU A 93 3.92 6.37 -24.96
C GLU A 93 5.22 6.53 -25.75
N ARG A 94 6.36 6.60 -25.06
CA ARG A 94 7.69 6.68 -25.70
C ARG A 94 8.02 5.45 -26.53
N ALA A 95 7.53 4.27 -26.12
CA ALA A 95 7.71 3.03 -26.86
C ALA A 95 6.72 2.88 -28.04
N GLY A 96 5.84 3.86 -28.28
CA GLY A 96 4.81 3.78 -29.32
C GLY A 96 3.71 2.75 -29.00
N ARG A 97 3.58 2.34 -27.74
CA ARG A 97 2.57 1.41 -27.26
C ARG A 97 1.53 2.18 -26.46
N GLY A 98 0.24 1.95 -26.70
CA GLY A 98 -0.81 2.50 -25.83
C GLY A 98 -0.68 1.99 -24.40
N SER A 99 -1.15 2.76 -23.42
CA SER A 99 -1.23 2.30 -22.03
C SER A 99 -2.64 1.78 -21.74
N GLU A 100 -2.78 0.46 -21.58
CA GLU A 100 -4.05 -0.16 -21.13
C GLU A 100 -4.45 0.28 -19.70
N VAL A 101 -3.55 0.93 -18.97
CA VAL A 101 -3.77 1.40 -17.59
C VAL A 101 -4.67 2.64 -17.55
N ASP A 102 -4.86 3.34 -18.68
CA ASP A 102 -5.69 4.54 -18.76
C ASP A 102 -7.18 4.24 -18.58
N GLU A 103 -7.63 3.04 -18.94
CA GLU A 103 -9.01 2.62 -18.79
C GLU A 103 -9.37 2.23 -17.35
N ILE A 104 -8.37 1.88 -16.54
CA ILE A 104 -8.57 1.27 -15.22
C ILE A 104 -8.33 2.28 -14.08
N VAL A 105 -7.45 3.27 -14.31
CA VAL A 105 -6.99 4.17 -13.25
C VAL A 105 -7.50 5.59 -13.48
N PRO A 106 -8.36 6.12 -12.59
CA PRO A 106 -8.92 7.46 -12.75
C PRO A 106 -7.83 8.53 -12.73
N VAL A 107 -8.11 9.66 -13.38
CA VAL A 107 -7.27 10.86 -13.32
C VAL A 107 -7.04 11.20 -11.84
N THR A 108 -5.77 11.29 -11.44
CA THR A 108 -5.42 11.43 -10.03
C THR A 108 -4.27 12.42 -9.83
N PHE A 109 -4.43 13.27 -8.82
CA PHE A 109 -3.50 14.33 -8.45
C PHE A 109 -3.02 14.16 -7.01
N THR A 110 -1.75 14.46 -6.73
CA THR A 110 -1.17 14.41 -5.38
C THR A 110 -1.06 15.82 -4.80
N LEU A 111 -1.81 16.13 -3.75
CA LEU A 111 -1.77 17.44 -3.08
C LEU A 111 -0.77 17.46 -1.92
N PRO A 112 -0.04 18.59 -1.72
CA PRO A 112 -0.22 19.89 -2.39
C PRO A 112 0.48 20.04 -3.75
N THR A 113 1.35 19.11 -4.14
CA THR A 113 2.23 19.23 -5.31
C THR A 113 1.51 19.50 -6.63
N ASP A 114 0.44 18.76 -6.91
CA ASP A 114 -0.33 18.82 -8.15
C ASP A 114 -1.53 19.79 -8.04
N TYR A 115 -1.60 20.65 -7.02
CA TYR A 115 -2.76 21.52 -6.81
C TYR A 115 -3.13 22.40 -8.01
N PRO A 116 -2.17 23.07 -8.70
CA PRO A 116 -2.51 23.87 -9.88
C PRO A 116 -3.16 23.04 -11.00
N LEU A 117 -2.57 21.87 -11.32
CA LEU A 117 -3.09 20.95 -12.34
C LEU A 117 -4.49 20.43 -11.97
N PHE A 118 -4.71 20.13 -10.68
CA PHE A 118 -6.02 19.73 -10.20
C PHE A 118 -7.07 20.85 -10.36
N VAL A 119 -6.71 22.12 -10.12
CA VAL A 119 -7.64 23.24 -10.28
C VAL A 119 -8.04 23.44 -11.74
N GLU A 120 -7.11 23.28 -12.68
CA GLU A 120 -7.38 23.34 -14.11
C GLU A 120 -8.35 22.23 -14.53
N GLU A 121 -8.06 21.00 -14.13
CA GLU A 121 -8.89 19.84 -14.45
C GLU A 121 -10.29 19.92 -13.80
N PHE A 122 -10.36 20.37 -12.54
CA PHE A 122 -11.62 20.56 -11.84
C PHE A 122 -12.56 21.49 -12.61
N ARG A 123 -12.03 22.62 -13.11
CA ARG A 123 -12.80 23.62 -13.89
C ARG A 123 -13.18 23.08 -15.26
N ARG A 124 -12.30 22.34 -15.92
CA ARG A 124 -12.58 21.68 -17.19
C ARG A 124 -13.79 20.74 -17.07
N VAL A 125 -13.75 19.84 -16.09
CA VAL A 125 -14.87 18.91 -15.82
C VAL A 125 -16.14 19.66 -15.42
N GLU A 126 -16.03 20.73 -14.64
CA GLU A 126 -17.19 21.56 -14.26
C GLU A 126 -17.86 22.21 -15.48
N ILE A 127 -17.09 22.70 -16.43
CA ILE A 127 -17.59 23.29 -17.68
C ILE A 127 -18.20 22.22 -18.59
N GLU A 128 -17.52 21.08 -18.76
CA GLU A 128 -17.94 20.01 -19.67
C GLU A 128 -19.19 19.26 -19.17
N GLN A 129 -19.31 19.06 -17.85
CA GLN A 129 -20.33 18.18 -17.25
C GLN A 129 -21.33 18.92 -16.35
N GLY A 130 -21.16 20.23 -16.13
CA GLY A 130 -21.98 21.05 -15.24
C GLY A 130 -21.79 20.77 -13.74
N LYS A 131 -21.00 19.75 -13.39
CA LYS A 131 -20.69 19.38 -12.00
C LYS A 131 -19.34 18.65 -11.96
N SER A 132 -18.51 19.03 -10.99
CA SER A 132 -17.20 18.41 -10.76
C SER A 132 -17.19 17.80 -9.36
N LEU A 133 -17.13 16.47 -9.25
CA LEU A 133 -17.14 15.73 -7.98
C LEU A 133 -15.89 14.86 -7.91
N TRP A 134 -15.11 15.03 -6.83
CA TRP A 134 -13.85 14.31 -6.62
C TRP A 134 -13.80 13.74 -5.21
N ILE A 135 -12.95 12.75 -5.02
CA ILE A 135 -12.71 12.08 -3.74
C ILE A 135 -11.28 12.33 -3.26
N MET A 136 -11.14 12.97 -2.11
CA MET A 136 -9.85 13.17 -1.45
C MET A 136 -9.57 12.02 -0.50
N LYS A 137 -8.38 11.42 -0.61
CA LYS A 137 -7.97 10.26 0.22
C LYS A 137 -6.57 10.50 0.79
N PRO A 138 -6.33 10.27 2.09
CA PRO A 138 -4.97 10.37 2.64
C PRO A 138 -4.07 9.29 2.04
N CYS A 139 -2.83 9.64 1.70
CA CYS A 139 -1.92 8.75 0.97
C CYS A 139 -1.59 7.46 1.73
N ALA A 140 -1.30 7.57 3.03
CA ALA A 140 -0.82 6.46 3.87
C ALA A 140 -1.87 5.84 4.81
N LYS A 141 -3.13 6.30 4.78
CA LYS A 141 -4.22 5.77 5.64
C LYS A 141 -5.10 4.75 4.90
N CYS A 142 -5.84 3.95 5.67
CA CYS A 142 -6.74 2.90 5.17
C CYS A 142 -8.11 2.97 5.88
N GLN A 143 -9.01 2.02 5.57
CA GLN A 143 -10.34 1.87 6.19
C GLN A 143 -11.29 3.07 6.02
N GLY A 144 -11.10 3.88 4.97
CA GLY A 144 -11.94 5.05 4.71
C GLY A 144 -11.67 6.25 5.62
N VAL A 145 -10.74 6.13 6.58
CA VAL A 145 -10.43 7.21 7.53
C VAL A 145 -9.80 8.40 6.78
N GLY A 146 -10.38 9.58 6.98
CA GLY A 146 -9.93 10.83 6.37
C GLY A 146 -10.33 10.99 4.89
N ILE A 147 -11.17 10.10 4.35
CA ILE A 147 -11.75 10.28 3.02
C ILE A 147 -12.87 11.32 3.08
N PHE A 148 -12.92 12.21 2.10
CA PHE A 148 -14.05 13.11 1.91
C PHE A 148 -14.25 13.47 0.45
N LEU A 149 -15.49 13.83 0.10
CA LEU A 149 -15.85 14.28 -1.23
C LEU A 149 -15.73 15.79 -1.35
N ILE A 150 -15.29 16.25 -2.51
CA ILE A 150 -15.21 17.65 -2.86
C ILE A 150 -16.01 17.90 -4.14
N SER A 151 -16.83 18.94 -4.09
CA SER A 151 -17.56 19.44 -5.25
C SER A 151 -17.39 20.94 -5.45
N LYS A 152 -16.57 21.59 -4.61
CA LYS A 152 -16.21 23.01 -4.69
C LYS A 152 -14.77 23.18 -4.24
N LEU A 153 -13.97 23.94 -4.98
CA LEU A 153 -12.57 24.24 -4.62
C LEU A 153 -12.40 24.88 -3.23
N SER A 154 -13.41 25.63 -2.77
CA SER A 154 -13.40 26.23 -1.43
C SER A 154 -13.39 25.20 -0.29
N GLN A 155 -13.87 23.96 -0.52
CA GLN A 155 -13.81 22.88 0.47
C GLN A 155 -12.37 22.44 0.74
N ILE A 156 -11.50 22.43 -0.27
CA ILE A 156 -10.07 22.12 -0.11
C ILE A 156 -9.40 23.21 0.74
N LYS A 157 -9.67 24.48 0.45
CA LYS A 157 -9.11 25.61 1.23
C LYS A 157 -9.53 25.55 2.70
N LYS A 158 -10.83 25.30 2.96
CA LYS A 158 -11.35 25.13 4.32
C LYS A 158 -10.70 23.95 5.03
N TRP A 159 -10.53 22.83 4.34
CA TRP A 159 -9.84 21.66 4.87
C TRP A 159 -8.37 21.97 5.18
N ALA A 160 -7.66 22.62 4.27
CA ALA A 160 -6.26 23.01 4.47
C ALA A 160 -6.11 23.98 5.64
N ALA A 161 -7.02 24.94 5.82
CA ALA A 161 -7.01 25.86 6.95
C ALA A 161 -7.32 25.18 8.30
N ARG A 162 -8.22 24.19 8.32
CA ARG A 162 -8.59 23.47 9.55
C ARG A 162 -7.51 22.48 10.01
N ASN A 163 -6.80 21.88 9.07
CA ASN A 163 -5.79 20.85 9.35
C ASN A 163 -4.35 21.38 9.21
N GLY A 164 -4.19 22.63 8.79
CA GLY A 164 -2.93 23.35 8.75
C GLY A 164 -2.64 23.98 10.10
N ASP A 165 -2.02 23.22 11.00
CA ASP A 165 -0.74 23.56 11.64
C ASP A 165 -0.39 22.62 12.83
N ALA A 166 -0.33 21.31 12.57
CA ALA A 166 0.34 20.37 13.48
C ALA A 166 1.00 19.27 12.64
N THR A 167 2.14 19.62 12.04
CA THR A 167 2.95 18.82 11.11
C THR A 167 2.37 18.75 9.69
N GLY A 168 3.03 19.33 8.70
CA GLY A 168 2.68 19.19 7.27
C GLY A 168 2.88 17.76 6.71
N ARG A 169 2.36 16.73 7.40
CA ARG A 169 2.62 15.31 7.14
C ARG A 169 1.59 14.62 6.25
N ASP A 170 0.33 15.04 6.26
CA ASP A 170 -0.72 14.28 5.58
C ASP A 170 -0.88 14.76 4.12
N GLN A 171 -0.17 14.08 3.21
CA GLN A 171 -0.39 14.17 1.77
C GLN A 171 -1.70 13.47 1.37
N TYR A 172 -2.36 13.98 0.32
CA TYR A 172 -3.61 13.43 -0.20
C TYR A 172 -3.50 13.16 -1.69
N VAL A 173 -4.17 12.11 -2.14
CA VAL A 173 -4.52 11.93 -3.55
C VAL A 173 -5.96 12.36 -3.78
N VAL A 174 -6.22 12.93 -4.94
CA VAL A 174 -7.55 13.39 -5.38
C VAL A 174 -7.84 12.76 -6.73
N SER A 175 -8.94 12.01 -6.79
CA SER A 175 -9.42 11.25 -7.97
C SER A 175 -10.89 11.49 -8.22
#